data_AF-W2ZGM3-F1
#
_entry.id   AF-W2ZGM3-F1
#
_cell.length_a   1.000
_cell.length_b   1.000
_cell.length_c   1.000
_cell.angle_alpha   90.00
_cell.angle_beta   90.00
_cell.angle_gamma   90.00
#
_symmetry.space_group_name_H-M   'P 1'
#
loop_
_entity.id
_entity.type
_entity.pdbx_description
1 polymer ?
#
loop_
_entity_poly.entity_id
_entity_poly.type
_entity_poly.pdbx_seq_one_letter_code
_entity_poly.pdbx_strand_id
1 'polypeptide(L)'
;MSDEFNLEGRSFEAGEYHLWTALDKNDGVNAALKIYATNMTTTECCDEDNCYFYIETDIAETNITVWNDYTSSPGYEEVSFYYRSAMVQGWNKFCIQGELAVVRAQLPGAVSNASGNPDVANLSMTARASSIDYYPMWPGTWMLGDLGRAIFTGSTARMWPFSYNECNETIFNSQNQRMNAYTGAYLSNAENTDPECTESGGSTSTASTFTYQMDALSSNWGIHMAGYLDLVTYSVEWVPGDNEKSKASLSMRSPLTLSRIHHRMQLK
;
A
#
# COMPACT_ATOMS: atom_id res chain seq x y z
N MET A 1 0.18 -3.03 -18.33
CA MET A 1 0.90 -4.29 -17.99
C MET A 1 0.07 -5.04 -16.97
N SER A 2 0.02 -6.37 -17.03
CA SER A 2 -0.81 -7.19 -16.15
C SER A 2 -0.14 -8.54 -15.86
N ASP A 3 -0.60 -9.19 -14.79
CA ASP A 3 -0.22 -10.55 -14.43
C ASP A 3 -1.46 -11.25 -13.86
N GLU A 4 -1.89 -12.33 -14.49
CA GLU A 4 -3.06 -13.12 -14.08
C GLU A 4 -2.67 -14.27 -13.14
N PHE A 5 -1.37 -14.52 -12.94
CA PHE A 5 -0.86 -15.58 -12.07
C PHE A 5 -1.22 -17.03 -12.50
N ASN A 6 -1.47 -17.26 -13.79
CA ASN A 6 -1.90 -18.54 -14.40
C ASN A 6 -0.83 -19.65 -14.51
N LEU A 7 0.27 -19.56 -13.77
CA LEU A 7 1.30 -20.60 -13.76
C LEU A 7 1.53 -20.99 -12.31
N GLU A 8 1.36 -22.27 -11.99
CA GLU A 8 1.53 -22.83 -10.64
C GLU A 8 3.00 -22.80 -10.20
N GLY A 9 3.23 -22.64 -8.90
CA GLY A 9 4.54 -22.80 -8.29
C GLY A 9 5.57 -21.75 -8.70
N ARG A 10 5.12 -20.54 -9.06
CA ARG A 10 6.04 -19.47 -9.47
C ARG A 10 6.90 -19.00 -8.30
N SER A 11 8.21 -18.99 -8.54
CA SER A 11 9.15 -18.27 -7.69
C SER A 11 9.11 -16.77 -7.98
N PHE A 12 9.15 -15.99 -6.91
CA PHE A 12 9.30 -14.53 -6.96
C PHE A 12 10.67 -14.08 -6.44
N GLU A 13 11.64 -14.98 -6.37
CA GLU A 13 13.00 -14.61 -6.01
C GLU A 13 13.62 -13.62 -7.02
N ALA A 14 14.66 -12.90 -6.56
CA ALA A 14 15.32 -11.90 -7.37
C ALA A 14 15.95 -12.55 -8.62
N GLY A 15 15.41 -12.21 -9.80
CA GLY A 15 15.89 -12.69 -11.10
C GLY A 15 15.00 -13.74 -11.76
N GLU A 16 14.10 -14.38 -11.00
CA GLU A 16 13.24 -15.45 -11.50
C GLU A 16 12.01 -14.93 -12.27
N TYR A 17 11.53 -13.73 -11.93
CA TYR A 17 10.38 -13.12 -12.61
C TYR A 17 10.63 -11.67 -13.03
N HIS A 18 10.08 -11.31 -14.19
CA HIS A 18 10.34 -10.01 -14.82
C HIS A 18 9.51 -8.87 -14.25
N LEU A 19 8.32 -9.13 -13.70
CA LEU A 19 7.43 -8.08 -13.16
C LEU A 19 7.51 -7.88 -11.65
N TRP A 20 7.85 -8.95 -10.92
CA TRP A 20 7.62 -9.04 -9.49
C TRP A 20 8.83 -9.63 -8.79
N THR A 21 9.16 -9.11 -7.63
CA THR A 21 10.24 -9.62 -6.79
C THR A 21 9.81 -9.59 -5.33
N ALA A 22 9.83 -10.76 -4.70
CA ALA A 22 9.62 -10.94 -3.27
C ALA A 22 10.83 -10.44 -2.47
N LEU A 23 10.59 -10.04 -1.24
CA LEU A 23 11.61 -9.52 -0.34
C LEU A 23 11.97 -10.54 0.74
N ASP A 24 13.25 -10.53 1.12
CA ASP A 24 13.76 -11.24 2.28
C ASP A 24 14.38 -10.22 3.25
N LYS A 25 13.58 -9.72 4.19
CA LYS A 25 13.94 -8.62 5.09
C LYS A 25 12.95 -8.45 6.25
N ASN A 26 13.46 -8.04 7.41
CA ASN A 26 12.65 -7.56 8.53
C ASN A 26 11.85 -6.28 8.21
N ASP A 27 10.56 -6.26 8.54
CA ASP A 27 9.74 -5.06 8.40
C ASP A 27 10.05 -4.08 9.54
N GLY A 28 10.76 -3.00 9.22
CA GLY A 28 11.17 -1.98 10.19
C GLY A 28 10.19 -0.82 10.35
N VAL A 29 9.00 -0.87 9.72
CA VAL A 29 8.03 0.24 9.76
C VAL A 29 6.77 -0.13 10.53
N ASN A 30 6.06 0.88 11.04
CA ASN A 30 4.75 0.74 11.68
C ASN A 30 4.66 -0.30 12.81
N ALA A 31 5.74 -0.48 13.60
CA ALA A 31 5.83 -1.49 14.65
C ALA A 31 5.43 -2.90 14.17
N ALA A 32 5.85 -3.25 12.95
CA ALA A 32 5.56 -4.54 12.35
C ALA A 32 6.14 -5.70 13.17
N LEU A 33 5.33 -6.76 13.31
CA LEU A 33 5.68 -7.96 14.06
C LEU A 33 6.21 -9.09 13.16
N LYS A 34 6.40 -8.83 11.86
CA LYS A 34 6.75 -9.83 10.86
C LYS A 34 8.06 -9.56 10.13
N ILE A 35 8.69 -10.63 9.66
CA ILE A 35 9.75 -10.62 8.65
C ILE A 35 9.13 -11.01 7.31
N TYR A 36 9.53 -10.34 6.23
CA TYR A 36 9.22 -10.78 4.88
C TYR A 36 10.23 -11.84 4.45
N ALA A 37 9.73 -12.94 3.91
CA ALA A 37 10.53 -14.02 3.35
C ALA A 37 10.01 -14.40 1.96
N THR A 38 10.92 -14.74 1.05
CA THR A 38 10.57 -15.13 -0.32
C THR A 38 9.73 -16.40 -0.38
N ASN A 39 9.91 -17.31 0.57
CA ASN A 39 9.19 -18.59 0.64
C ASN A 39 7.78 -18.49 1.26
N MET A 40 7.29 -17.29 1.58
CA MET A 40 5.92 -17.05 2.06
C MET A 40 4.98 -16.58 0.95
N THR A 41 5.38 -16.75 -0.30
CA THR A 41 4.58 -16.37 -1.45
C THR A 41 4.91 -17.23 -2.66
N THR A 42 3.87 -17.60 -3.40
CA THR A 42 3.95 -18.34 -4.66
C THR A 42 2.59 -18.23 -5.35
N THR A 43 2.40 -19.02 -6.39
CA THR A 43 1.12 -19.19 -7.07
C THR A 43 0.64 -20.64 -6.93
N GLU A 44 -0.66 -20.81 -6.79
CA GLU A 44 -1.32 -22.12 -6.69
C GLU A 44 -2.52 -22.15 -7.64
N CYS A 45 -2.91 -23.34 -8.09
CA CYS A 45 -4.09 -23.53 -8.93
C CYS A 45 -5.09 -24.47 -8.24
N CYS A 46 -6.34 -24.01 -8.07
CA CYS A 46 -7.43 -24.87 -7.60
C CYS A 46 -7.82 -25.92 -8.65
N ASP A 47 -7.73 -25.54 -9.93
CA ASP A 47 -7.97 -26.37 -11.11
C ASP A 47 -7.22 -25.79 -12.32
N GLU A 48 -7.36 -26.39 -13.50
CA GLU A 48 -6.62 -26.02 -14.72
C GLU A 48 -6.85 -24.56 -15.16
N ASP A 49 -7.97 -23.93 -14.78
CA ASP A 49 -8.34 -22.58 -15.21
C ASP A 49 -8.30 -21.54 -14.07
N ASN A 50 -8.16 -21.97 -12.81
CA ASN A 50 -8.23 -21.10 -11.63
C ASN A 50 -6.94 -21.13 -10.83
N CYS A 51 -6.00 -20.25 -11.20
CA CYS A 51 -4.79 -20.00 -10.44
C CYS A 51 -4.83 -18.66 -9.71
N TYR A 52 -4.10 -18.55 -8.61
CA TYR A 52 -4.00 -17.33 -7.84
C TYR A 52 -2.60 -17.17 -7.22
N PHE A 53 -2.22 -15.92 -7.06
CA PHE A 53 -1.14 -15.51 -6.19
C PHE A 53 -1.60 -15.48 -4.75
N TYR A 54 -0.78 -15.99 -3.83
CA TYR A 54 -1.05 -15.86 -2.41
C TYR A 54 0.18 -15.42 -1.62
N ILE A 55 -0.11 -14.84 -0.47
CA ILE A 55 0.85 -14.56 0.59
C ILE A 55 0.40 -15.36 1.79
N GLU A 56 1.29 -16.22 2.27
CA GLU A 56 1.11 -16.95 3.50
C GLU A 56 1.70 -16.16 4.66
N THR A 57 1.24 -16.45 5.87
CA THR A 57 1.87 -15.93 7.06
C THR A 57 1.78 -16.91 8.18
N ASP A 58 2.93 -17.19 8.77
CA ASP A 58 3.09 -18.16 9.83
C ASP A 58 3.63 -17.54 11.11
N ILE A 59 3.39 -18.23 12.21
CA ILE A 59 4.06 -17.98 13.49
C ILE A 59 5.49 -18.50 13.35
N ALA A 60 6.46 -17.59 13.44
CA ALA A 60 7.87 -17.90 13.33
C ALA A 60 8.68 -16.88 14.12
N GLU A 61 8.92 -17.18 15.39
CA GLU A 61 9.71 -16.31 16.25
C GLU A 61 11.17 -16.24 15.79
N THR A 62 11.65 -15.03 15.53
CA THR A 62 13.00 -14.77 15.03
C THR A 62 13.55 -13.53 15.72
N ASN A 63 14.73 -13.66 16.32
CA ASN A 63 15.45 -12.55 16.92
C ASN A 63 16.48 -12.03 15.92
N ILE A 64 16.42 -10.72 15.61
CA ILE A 64 17.32 -10.06 14.68
C ILE A 64 17.95 -8.87 15.37
N THR A 65 19.27 -8.71 15.21
CA THR A 65 19.97 -7.49 15.57
C THR A 65 19.76 -6.45 14.47
N VAL A 66 19.10 -5.34 14.79
CA VAL A 66 18.80 -4.24 13.86
C VAL A 66 19.53 -2.97 14.29
N TRP A 67 19.82 -2.10 13.33
CA TRP A 67 20.33 -0.75 13.62
C TRP A 67 19.15 0.20 13.84
N ASN A 68 19.16 0.93 14.96
CA ASN A 68 18.13 1.90 15.30
C ASN A 68 18.70 3.33 15.33
N ASP A 69 18.28 4.15 14.37
CA ASP A 69 18.66 5.57 14.25
C ASP A 69 17.86 6.51 15.15
N TYR A 70 16.79 6.02 15.80
CA TYR A 70 15.86 6.83 16.58
C TYR A 70 16.19 6.86 18.08
N THR A 71 17.16 6.08 18.54
CA THR A 71 17.66 6.12 19.91
C THR A 71 18.75 7.19 20.07
N SER A 72 18.88 7.75 21.28
CA SER A 72 19.96 8.68 21.63
C SER A 72 20.94 7.96 22.56
N SER A 73 22.03 7.34 22.14
CA SER A 73 22.75 7.30 20.85
C SER A 73 22.25 6.18 19.90
N PRO A 74 22.34 6.39 18.56
CA PRO A 74 22.10 5.32 17.59
C PRO A 74 22.98 4.10 17.86
N GLY A 75 22.42 2.92 17.65
CA GLY A 75 23.10 1.66 17.94
C GLY A 75 22.34 0.42 17.49
N TYR A 76 22.97 -0.73 17.70
CA TYR A 76 22.34 -2.02 17.46
C TYR A 76 21.46 -2.42 18.65
N GLU A 77 20.28 -2.95 18.35
CA GLU A 77 19.37 -3.55 19.33
C GLU A 77 18.86 -4.90 18.83
N GLU A 78 18.54 -5.80 19.75
CA GLU A 78 17.88 -7.06 19.43
C GLU A 78 16.36 -6.85 19.43
N VAL A 79 15.71 -7.27 18.34
CA VAL A 79 14.27 -7.19 18.18
C VAL A 79 13.72 -8.57 17.83
N SER A 80 12.66 -8.97 18.52
CA SER A 80 11.93 -10.20 18.25
C SER A 80 10.79 -9.92 17.27
N PHE A 81 10.78 -10.66 16.17
CA PHE A 81 9.65 -10.75 15.25
C PHE A 81 8.95 -12.09 15.51
N TYR A 82 7.62 -12.09 15.52
CA TYR A 82 6.83 -13.27 15.89
C TYR A 82 6.23 -13.99 14.69
N TYR A 83 6.20 -13.31 13.54
CA TYR A 83 5.56 -13.81 12.33
C TYR A 83 6.51 -13.73 11.14
N ARG A 84 6.23 -14.55 10.15
CA ARG A 84 6.91 -14.53 8.86
C ARG A 84 5.85 -14.49 7.77
N SER A 85 5.96 -13.52 6.86
CA SER A 85 4.99 -13.20 5.82
C SER A 85 5.73 -12.89 4.51
N ALA A 86 5.05 -12.36 3.49
CA ALA A 86 5.70 -11.92 2.25
C ALA A 86 5.30 -10.49 1.85
N MET A 87 6.19 -9.88 1.07
CA MET A 87 5.94 -8.66 0.33
C MET A 87 6.56 -8.81 -1.05
N VAL A 88 5.79 -8.49 -2.08
CA VAL A 88 6.22 -8.54 -3.48
C VAL A 88 6.17 -7.14 -4.07
N GLN A 89 7.19 -6.76 -4.82
CA GLN A 89 7.36 -5.42 -5.38
C GLN A 89 7.58 -5.47 -6.89
N GLY A 90 6.99 -4.52 -7.62
CA GLY A 90 7.32 -4.22 -9.02
C GLY A 90 8.31 -3.07 -9.20
N TRP A 91 9.02 -2.68 -8.12
CA TRP A 91 9.96 -1.55 -8.13
C TRP A 91 11.05 -1.72 -9.19
N ASN A 92 11.25 -0.70 -10.04
CA ASN A 92 12.15 -0.76 -11.20
C ASN A 92 11.90 -1.91 -12.20
N LYS A 93 10.71 -2.52 -12.20
CA LYS A 93 10.32 -3.56 -13.16
C LYS A 93 9.38 -3.02 -14.24
N PHE A 94 8.46 -2.16 -13.85
CA PHE A 94 7.53 -1.50 -14.75
C PHE A 94 6.98 -0.21 -14.16
N CYS A 95 6.49 0.67 -15.02
CA CYS A 95 5.93 1.96 -14.65
C CYS A 95 4.45 2.04 -15.08
N ILE A 96 3.63 2.63 -14.23
CA ILE A 96 2.24 3.00 -14.55
C ILE A 96 2.17 4.53 -14.47
N GLN A 97 1.74 5.18 -15.55
CA GLN A 97 1.63 6.64 -15.65
C GLN A 97 0.29 7.00 -16.30
N GLY A 98 -0.68 7.42 -15.50
CA GLY A 98 -2.07 7.57 -15.95
C GLY A 98 -2.71 6.20 -16.25
N GLU A 99 -4.02 6.20 -16.55
CA GLU A 99 -4.88 5.02 -16.84
C GLU A 99 -5.59 4.39 -15.63
N LEU A 100 -5.63 3.05 -15.56
CA LEU A 100 -6.44 2.25 -14.65
C LEU A 100 -5.58 1.09 -14.12
N ALA A 101 -5.37 1.06 -12.81
CA ALA A 101 -4.81 -0.11 -12.13
C ALA A 101 -5.94 -0.91 -11.48
N VAL A 102 -6.01 -2.21 -11.76
CA VAL A 102 -7.01 -3.11 -11.20
C VAL A 102 -6.32 -4.26 -10.49
N VAL A 103 -6.77 -4.54 -9.27
CA VAL A 103 -6.36 -5.71 -8.48
C VAL A 103 -7.60 -6.43 -8.02
N ARG A 104 -7.67 -7.73 -8.24
CA ARG A 104 -8.75 -8.59 -7.70
C ARG A 104 -8.15 -9.43 -6.59
N ALA A 105 -8.64 -9.26 -5.36
CA ALA A 105 -8.06 -9.91 -4.19
C ALA A 105 -9.12 -10.26 -3.15
N GLN A 106 -8.86 -11.34 -2.42
CA GLN A 106 -9.56 -11.73 -1.21
C GLN A 106 -8.62 -11.51 -0.03
N LEU A 107 -9.15 -10.97 1.06
CA LEU A 107 -8.39 -10.64 2.25
C LEU A 107 -8.33 -11.83 3.20
N PRO A 108 -7.20 -12.04 3.89
CA PRO A 108 -7.07 -13.11 4.86
C PRO A 108 -7.94 -12.84 6.09
N GLY A 109 -8.69 -13.85 6.51
CA GLY A 109 -9.51 -13.81 7.72
C GLY A 109 -9.99 -15.21 8.10
N ALA A 110 -10.18 -15.45 9.40
CA ALA A 110 -10.75 -16.69 9.89
C ALA A 110 -12.27 -16.68 9.66
N VAL A 111 -12.68 -17.05 8.44
CA VAL A 111 -14.08 -16.96 7.97
C VAL A 111 -14.77 -18.33 7.79
N SER A 112 -14.13 -19.42 8.23
CA SER A 112 -14.74 -20.74 8.22
C SER A 112 -15.72 -20.91 9.39
N ASN A 113 -16.75 -21.75 9.23
CA ASN A 113 -17.66 -22.08 10.34
C ASN A 113 -16.93 -22.69 11.56
N ALA A 114 -15.79 -23.36 11.33
CA ALA A 114 -14.98 -23.96 12.39
C ALA A 114 -14.20 -22.92 13.21
N SER A 115 -13.99 -21.71 12.68
CA SER A 115 -13.26 -20.65 13.39
C SER A 115 -13.99 -20.14 14.63
N GLY A 116 -15.32 -20.28 14.69
CA GLY A 116 -16.14 -19.66 15.73
C GLY A 116 -16.29 -18.15 15.57
N ASN A 117 -15.91 -17.59 14.42
CA ASN A 117 -16.05 -16.17 14.14
C ASN A 117 -17.53 -15.73 14.16
N PRO A 118 -17.94 -14.86 15.09
CA PRO A 118 -19.33 -14.43 15.20
C PRO A 118 -19.79 -13.56 14.01
N ASP A 119 -18.87 -12.94 13.27
CA ASP A 119 -19.17 -12.19 12.05
C ASP A 119 -19.62 -13.14 10.91
N VAL A 120 -19.29 -14.44 11.00
CA VAL A 120 -19.75 -15.51 10.10
C VAL A 120 -21.07 -16.13 10.57
N ALA A 121 -21.47 -15.97 11.82
CA ALA A 121 -22.74 -16.51 12.30
C ALA A 121 -23.94 -15.73 11.72
N ASN A 122 -23.77 -14.43 11.44
CA ASN A 122 -24.79 -13.54 10.87
C ASN A 122 -24.29 -12.89 9.58
N LEU A 123 -23.90 -13.72 8.61
CA LEU A 123 -23.26 -13.27 7.37
C LEU A 123 -24.06 -12.16 6.66
N SER A 124 -23.43 -11.01 6.54
CA SER A 124 -23.86 -9.93 5.66
C SER A 124 -22.66 -9.39 4.93
N MET A 125 -22.65 -9.48 3.60
CA MET A 125 -21.54 -9.02 2.77
C MET A 125 -21.35 -7.50 2.82
N THR A 126 -22.36 -6.77 3.31
CA THR A 126 -22.34 -5.31 3.51
C THR A 126 -22.10 -4.92 4.96
N ALA A 127 -22.11 -5.86 5.92
CA ALA A 127 -21.71 -5.57 7.29
C ALA A 127 -20.19 -5.37 7.35
N ARG A 128 -19.74 -4.56 8.31
CA ARG A 128 -18.31 -4.43 8.62
C ARG A 128 -17.88 -5.60 9.50
N ALA A 129 -16.66 -6.08 9.31
CA ALA A 129 -16.02 -6.95 10.29
C ALA A 129 -15.95 -6.23 11.65
N SER A 130 -16.34 -6.92 12.72
CA SER A 130 -16.43 -6.35 14.06
C SER A 130 -15.52 -7.07 15.07
N SER A 131 -15.22 -8.34 14.81
CA SER A 131 -14.45 -9.21 15.71
C SER A 131 -13.00 -9.28 15.25
N ILE A 132 -12.24 -8.24 15.57
CA ILE A 132 -10.86 -8.00 15.08
C ILE A 132 -9.93 -9.20 15.29
N ASP A 133 -10.12 -9.99 16.34
CA ASP A 133 -9.31 -11.19 16.64
C ASP A 133 -9.34 -12.24 15.51
N TYR A 134 -10.39 -12.24 14.67
CA TYR A 134 -10.51 -13.14 13.52
C TYR A 134 -9.91 -12.57 12.22
N TYR A 135 -9.40 -11.34 12.26
CA TYR A 135 -8.80 -10.62 11.14
C TYR A 135 -7.46 -9.99 11.56
N PRO A 136 -6.49 -10.78 12.05
CA PRO A 136 -5.28 -10.24 12.70
C PRO A 136 -4.27 -9.62 11.71
N MET A 137 -4.54 -9.72 10.41
CA MET A 137 -3.60 -9.35 9.36
C MET A 137 -3.87 -7.94 8.86
N TRP A 138 -2.79 -7.27 8.42
CA TRP A 138 -2.88 -6.03 7.68
C TRP A 138 -2.46 -6.24 6.22
N PRO A 139 -3.36 -6.82 5.39
CA PRO A 139 -3.09 -6.97 3.95
C PRO A 139 -2.99 -5.59 3.31
N GLY A 140 -1.99 -5.41 2.45
CA GLY A 140 -1.71 -4.13 1.81
C GLY A 140 -1.44 -4.29 0.32
N THR A 141 -2.22 -3.57 -0.49
CA THR A 141 -1.90 -3.30 -1.89
C THR A 141 -1.84 -1.79 -2.05
N TRP A 142 -0.68 -1.30 -2.44
CA TRP A 142 -0.39 0.13 -2.47
C TRP A 142 0.67 0.41 -3.53
N MET A 143 0.78 1.69 -3.93
CA MET A 143 1.74 2.14 -4.92
C MET A 143 2.59 3.26 -4.34
N LEU A 144 3.86 3.28 -4.73
CA LEU A 144 4.87 4.28 -4.37
C LEU A 144 5.51 4.78 -5.66
N GLY A 145 5.77 6.08 -5.77
CA GLY A 145 6.58 6.64 -6.84
C GLY A 145 7.98 6.01 -6.85
N ASP A 146 8.57 5.84 -8.04
CA ASP A 146 9.83 5.11 -8.22
C ASP A 146 11.08 5.80 -7.61
N LEU A 147 10.86 6.97 -6.99
CA LEU A 147 11.83 7.75 -6.26
C LEU A 147 12.44 7.03 -5.05
N GLY A 148 11.72 6.09 -4.45
CA GLY A 148 12.20 5.28 -3.33
C GLY A 148 11.74 3.83 -3.43
N ARG A 149 12.48 2.94 -2.77
CA ARG A 149 12.09 1.53 -2.66
C ARG A 149 11.35 1.30 -1.36
N ALA A 150 10.09 0.92 -1.46
CA ALA A 150 9.23 0.60 -0.34
C ALA A 150 9.93 -0.29 0.71
N ILE A 151 9.79 0.03 2.00
CA ILE A 151 10.40 -0.61 3.18
C ILE A 151 11.94 -0.61 3.27
N PHE A 152 12.62 0.09 2.36
CA PHE A 152 14.05 0.40 2.49
C PHE A 152 14.19 1.81 3.04
N THR A 153 14.37 1.94 4.36
CA THR A 153 14.44 3.25 5.03
C THR A 153 15.50 4.15 4.41
N GLY A 154 16.66 3.62 4.01
CA GLY A 154 17.71 4.42 3.35
C GLY A 154 17.29 5.07 2.01
N SER A 155 16.35 4.47 1.27
CA SER A 155 15.87 5.02 -0.01
C SER A 155 14.57 5.82 0.11
N THR A 156 13.93 5.81 1.28
CA THR A 156 12.65 6.52 1.53
C THR A 156 12.79 7.59 2.61
N ALA A 157 13.88 7.58 3.38
CA ALA A 157 14.20 8.58 4.38
C ALA A 157 14.28 9.96 3.73
N ARG A 158 13.58 10.92 4.35
CA ARG A 158 13.50 12.32 3.89
C ARG A 158 12.85 12.51 2.51
N MET A 159 12.29 11.45 1.93
CA MET A 159 11.48 11.49 0.72
C MET A 159 10.01 11.34 1.06
N TRP A 160 9.72 10.51 2.07
CA TRP A 160 8.39 10.42 2.66
C TRP A 160 8.09 11.64 3.56
N PRO A 161 6.92 12.31 3.45
CA PRO A 161 5.76 12.03 2.57
C PRO A 161 5.69 12.88 1.28
N PHE A 162 6.72 13.68 0.95
CA PHE A 162 6.57 14.78 -0.01
C PHE A 162 7.78 14.97 -0.93
N SER A 163 7.51 15.00 -2.24
CA SER A 163 8.34 15.62 -3.25
C SER A 163 7.83 17.04 -3.55
N TYR A 164 8.74 18.02 -3.60
CA TYR A 164 8.42 19.43 -3.71
C TYR A 164 8.70 19.96 -5.12
N ASN A 165 7.83 20.84 -5.62
CA ASN A 165 8.01 21.50 -6.92
C ASN A 165 9.02 22.67 -6.87
N GLU A 166 9.35 23.16 -5.68
CA GLU A 166 10.30 24.25 -5.48
C GLU A 166 11.33 23.94 -4.39
N CYS A 167 12.49 24.58 -4.48
CA CYS A 167 13.52 24.51 -3.44
C CYS A 167 13.31 25.63 -2.42
N ASN A 168 12.59 25.35 -1.33
CA ASN A 168 12.31 26.35 -0.28
C ASN A 168 13.30 26.21 0.91
N GLU A 169 14.26 27.14 1.01
CA GLU A 169 15.34 27.08 2.02
C GLU A 169 14.88 27.41 3.45
N THR A 170 13.71 28.04 3.60
CA THR A 170 13.11 28.30 4.92
C THR A 170 12.43 27.08 5.52
N ILE A 171 12.03 26.11 4.68
CA ILE A 171 11.37 24.87 5.11
C ILE A 171 12.39 23.72 5.22
N PHE A 172 13.37 23.64 4.30
CA PHE A 172 14.38 22.59 4.29
C PHE A 172 15.81 23.13 4.31
N ASN A 173 16.64 22.52 5.16
CA ASN A 173 18.08 22.74 5.14
C ASN A 173 18.66 22.38 3.76
N SER A 174 19.36 23.32 3.13
CA SER A 174 19.92 23.23 1.78
C SER A 174 20.95 22.12 1.57
N GLN A 175 21.43 21.51 2.66
CA GLN A 175 22.31 20.33 2.64
C GLN A 175 21.57 19.00 2.40
N ASN A 176 20.23 18.98 2.40
CA ASN A 176 19.44 17.76 2.17
C ASN A 176 19.20 17.48 0.68
N GLN A 177 18.98 16.21 0.33
CA GLN A 177 18.72 15.75 -1.04
C GLN A 177 17.42 16.38 -1.58
N ARG A 178 17.52 17.07 -2.72
CA ARG A 178 16.42 17.75 -3.42
C ARG A 178 16.14 16.97 -4.70
N MET A 179 15.10 16.15 -4.75
CA MET A 179 14.71 15.43 -5.97
C MET A 179 13.24 15.68 -6.28
N ASN A 180 12.96 16.11 -7.51
CA ASN A 180 11.64 16.15 -8.12
C ASN A 180 11.75 15.26 -9.37
N ALA A 181 10.98 14.17 -9.42
CA ALA A 181 10.99 13.23 -10.55
C ALA A 181 9.68 13.23 -11.37
N TYR A 182 8.83 14.24 -11.22
CA TYR A 182 7.52 14.23 -11.88
C TYR A 182 7.22 15.47 -12.74
N THR A 183 6.53 15.22 -13.86
CA THR A 183 6.32 16.14 -14.98
C THR A 183 4.85 16.55 -15.23
N GLY A 184 3.89 16.38 -14.31
CA GLY A 184 2.52 16.80 -14.68
C GLY A 184 1.30 16.76 -13.75
N ALA A 185 1.39 16.52 -12.44
CA ALA A 185 0.20 16.57 -11.57
C ALA A 185 0.50 17.14 -10.18
N TYR A 186 -0.36 18.07 -9.79
CA TYR A 186 -0.33 18.80 -8.52
C TYR A 186 -1.47 18.31 -7.64
N LEU A 187 -1.20 18.06 -6.36
CA LEU A 187 -2.24 17.93 -5.34
C LEU A 187 -2.17 19.09 -4.36
N SER A 188 -3.36 19.56 -3.97
CA SER A 188 -3.56 20.77 -3.18
C SER A 188 -4.32 20.41 -1.92
N ASN A 189 -3.84 20.84 -0.76
CA ASN A 189 -4.66 20.84 0.45
C ASN A 189 -5.73 21.95 0.36
N ALA A 190 -6.77 21.84 1.18
CA ALA A 190 -7.70 22.94 1.37
C ALA A 190 -6.92 24.17 1.87
N GLU A 191 -7.19 25.34 1.29
CA GLU A 191 -6.51 26.62 1.55
C GLU A 191 -5.19 26.87 0.79
N ASN A 192 -4.71 25.96 -0.07
CA ASN A 192 -3.56 26.26 -0.93
C ASN A 192 -3.87 27.40 -1.92
N THR A 193 -3.14 28.52 -1.80
CA THR A 193 -3.28 29.72 -2.65
C THR A 193 -2.39 29.70 -3.90
N ASP A 194 -1.68 28.59 -4.17
CA ASP A 194 -0.89 28.44 -5.38
C ASP A 194 -1.80 28.53 -6.62
N PRO A 195 -1.45 29.33 -7.65
CA PRO A 195 -2.27 29.53 -8.85
C PRO A 195 -2.62 28.23 -9.58
N GLU A 196 -1.83 27.17 -9.39
CA GLU A 196 -2.07 25.84 -9.95
C GLU A 196 -3.07 25.00 -9.15
N CYS A 197 -3.52 25.46 -7.99
CA CYS A 197 -4.48 24.78 -7.14
C CYS A 197 -5.90 25.30 -7.41
N THR A 198 -6.77 24.50 -8.02
CA THR A 198 -8.20 24.85 -8.14
C THR A 198 -8.92 24.51 -6.83
N GLU A 199 -9.54 25.52 -6.21
CA GLU A 199 -10.15 25.42 -4.88
C GLU A 199 -11.02 24.17 -4.70
N SER A 200 -10.78 23.40 -3.64
CA SER A 200 -11.82 22.53 -3.10
C SER A 200 -11.74 22.36 -1.58
N GLY A 201 -12.69 23.02 -0.91
CA GLY A 201 -13.39 22.65 0.32
C GLY A 201 -12.70 21.82 1.40
N GLY A 202 -12.30 22.50 2.48
CA GLY A 202 -12.63 22.11 3.86
C GLY A 202 -11.63 21.28 4.67
N SER A 203 -10.76 21.97 5.42
CA SER A 203 -10.36 21.68 6.82
C SER A 203 -9.57 22.88 7.38
N THR A 204 -9.89 23.35 8.60
CA THR A 204 -9.48 24.67 9.15
C THR A 204 -8.22 24.64 10.03
N SER A 205 -7.19 23.86 9.69
CA SER A 205 -5.92 23.91 10.42
C SER A 205 -4.89 24.71 9.65
N THR A 206 -4.60 25.92 10.13
CA THR A 206 -3.62 26.92 9.63
C THR A 206 -2.16 26.45 9.64
N ALA A 207 -1.89 25.17 9.88
CA ALA A 207 -0.57 24.58 9.68
C ALA A 207 -0.39 24.30 8.19
N SER A 208 0.00 25.38 7.49
CA SER A 208 0.69 25.43 6.21
C SER A 208 -0.05 24.96 4.95
N THR A 209 -0.33 25.94 4.10
CA THR A 209 -0.61 25.80 2.68
C THR A 209 0.63 25.24 1.97
N PHE A 210 0.57 24.01 1.46
CA PHE A 210 1.69 23.39 0.74
C PHE A 210 1.21 22.74 -0.55
N THR A 211 2.01 22.85 -1.60
CA THR A 211 1.95 22.02 -2.81
C THR A 211 2.67 20.70 -2.53
N TYR A 212 2.02 19.57 -2.78
CA TYR A 212 2.67 18.26 -2.65
C TYR A 212 2.48 17.42 -3.92
N GLN A 213 3.52 16.66 -4.23
CA GLN A 213 3.51 15.66 -5.29
C GLN A 213 3.20 14.29 -4.66
N MET A 214 2.33 13.50 -5.29
CA MET A 214 1.97 12.19 -4.76
C MET A 214 3.11 11.21 -4.87
N ASP A 215 3.69 10.86 -3.74
CA ASP A 215 4.66 9.77 -3.69
C ASP A 215 4.01 8.45 -3.29
N ALA A 216 2.85 8.43 -2.62
CA ALA A 216 2.15 7.19 -2.29
C ALA A 216 0.62 7.31 -2.27
N LEU A 217 -0.05 6.25 -2.74
CA LEU A 217 -1.50 6.07 -2.67
C LEU A 217 -1.84 4.88 -1.78
N SER A 218 -2.58 5.15 -0.71
CA SER A 218 -3.16 4.15 0.20
C SER A 218 -4.58 4.56 0.56
N SER A 219 -5.48 3.59 0.69
CA SER A 219 -6.80 3.81 1.26
C SER A 219 -7.00 2.82 2.39
N ASN A 220 -7.29 3.36 3.57
CA ASN A 220 -7.68 2.59 4.74
C ASN A 220 -9.17 2.87 4.98
N TRP A 221 -10.02 1.89 4.71
CA TRP A 221 -11.46 1.96 4.95
C TRP A 221 -11.88 0.79 5.85
N GLY A 222 -13.00 0.96 6.58
CA GLY A 222 -13.59 -0.13 7.35
C GLY A 222 -14.04 -1.25 6.42
N ILE A 223 -13.33 -2.37 6.45
CA ILE A 223 -13.48 -3.45 5.49
C ILE A 223 -14.81 -4.17 5.72
N HIS A 224 -15.61 -4.25 4.67
CA HIS A 224 -16.84 -5.03 4.67
C HIS A 224 -16.52 -6.52 4.58
N MET A 225 -17.38 -7.36 5.15
CA MET A 225 -17.21 -8.82 5.13
C MET A 225 -17.02 -9.40 3.73
N ALA A 226 -17.55 -8.76 2.68
CA ALA A 226 -17.29 -9.14 1.29
C ALA A 226 -15.79 -9.31 0.96
N GLY A 227 -14.91 -8.45 1.51
CA GLY A 227 -13.48 -8.53 1.26
C GLY A 227 -12.81 -9.78 1.81
N TYR A 228 -13.39 -10.40 2.85
CA TYR A 228 -12.85 -11.62 3.46
C TYR A 228 -13.52 -12.90 2.92
N LEU A 229 -14.73 -12.77 2.38
CA LEU A 229 -15.55 -13.91 1.94
C LEU A 229 -15.37 -14.24 0.46
N ASP A 230 -14.99 -13.27 -0.38
CA ASP A 230 -14.87 -13.45 -1.82
C ASP A 230 -13.84 -12.48 -2.42
N LEU A 231 -13.49 -12.70 -3.69
CA LEU A 231 -12.66 -11.82 -4.48
C LEU A 231 -13.35 -10.49 -4.76
N VAL A 232 -12.74 -9.39 -4.32
CA VAL A 232 -13.20 -8.02 -4.55
C VAL A 232 -12.26 -7.32 -5.53
N THR A 233 -12.83 -6.49 -6.41
CA THR A 233 -12.07 -5.70 -7.39
C THR A 233 -11.77 -4.31 -6.84
N TYR A 234 -10.48 -4.03 -6.68
CA TYR A 234 -9.91 -2.74 -6.32
C TYR A 234 -9.46 -2.05 -7.61
N SER A 235 -9.92 -0.83 -7.85
CA SER A 235 -9.55 -0.05 -9.05
C SER A 235 -9.06 1.34 -8.70
N VAL A 236 -7.91 1.73 -9.24
CA VAL A 236 -7.37 3.10 -9.17
C VAL A 236 -7.43 3.68 -10.56
N GLU A 237 -8.14 4.79 -10.74
CA GLU A 237 -8.30 5.45 -12.04
C GLU A 237 -7.77 6.88 -11.98
N TRP A 238 -7.01 7.30 -12.99
CA TRP A 238 -6.62 8.68 -13.18
C TRP A 238 -7.66 9.37 -14.07
N VAL A 239 -8.40 10.30 -13.49
CA VAL A 239 -9.41 11.11 -14.18
C VAL A 239 -8.74 12.42 -14.63
N PRO A 240 -8.52 12.64 -15.95
CA PRO A 240 -8.06 13.94 -16.43
C PRO A 240 -9.12 15.00 -16.12
N GLY A 241 -8.70 16.09 -15.51
CA GLY A 241 -9.53 17.28 -15.29
C GLY A 241 -9.51 18.19 -16.51
N ASP A 242 -10.51 19.08 -16.59
CA ASP A 242 -10.82 19.91 -17.77
C ASP A 242 -9.69 20.84 -18.24
N ASN A 243 -8.64 21.06 -17.43
CA ASN A 243 -7.52 21.96 -17.70
C ASN A 243 -6.14 21.26 -17.63
N GLU A 244 -5.99 20.06 -18.20
CA GLU A 244 -4.74 19.26 -18.18
C GLU A 244 -4.27 18.79 -16.77
N LYS A 245 -5.07 19.05 -15.72
CA LYS A 245 -4.80 18.60 -14.35
C LYS A 245 -5.40 17.24 -14.10
N SER A 246 -4.59 16.20 -13.88
CA SER A 246 -5.07 14.85 -13.59
C SER A 246 -5.42 14.67 -12.11
N LYS A 247 -6.64 14.19 -11.81
CA LYS A 247 -7.09 13.79 -10.46
C LYS A 247 -7.09 12.27 -10.36
N ALA A 248 -6.46 11.70 -9.34
CA ALA A 248 -6.58 10.27 -9.07
C ALA A 248 -7.83 9.97 -8.24
N SER A 249 -8.60 8.97 -8.63
CA SER A 249 -9.77 8.45 -7.89
C SER A 249 -9.56 6.97 -7.61
N LEU A 250 -9.58 6.58 -6.34
CA LEU A 250 -9.63 5.17 -5.95
C LEU A 250 -11.10 4.74 -5.79
N SER A 251 -11.51 3.71 -6.52
CA SER A 251 -12.83 3.09 -6.42
C SER A 251 -12.68 1.62 -6.05
N MET A 252 -13.30 1.20 -4.94
CA MET A 252 -13.51 -0.22 -4.63
C MET A 252 -14.85 -0.66 -5.23
N ARG A 253 -14.85 -1.74 -6.00
CA ARG A 253 -16.07 -2.35 -6.53
C ARG A 253 -16.22 -3.74 -5.94
N SER A 254 -17.25 -3.93 -5.11
CA SER A 254 -17.67 -5.27 -4.68
C SER A 254 -18.65 -5.85 -5.72
N PRO A 255 -18.77 -7.19 -5.82
CA PRO A 255 -19.78 -7.82 -6.67
C PRO A 255 -21.23 -7.43 -6.34
N LEU A 256 -21.50 -6.90 -5.15
CA LEU A 256 -22.84 -6.64 -4.62
C LEU A 256 -23.20 -5.16 -4.44
N THR A 257 -22.23 -4.26 -4.59
CA THR A 257 -22.46 -2.82 -4.43
C THR A 257 -21.66 -2.03 -5.46
N LEU A 258 -22.40 -1.40 -6.38
CA LEU A 258 -21.93 -0.36 -7.29
C LEU A 258 -21.76 0.96 -6.52
N SER A 259 -21.06 0.95 -5.39
CA SER A 259 -20.69 2.18 -4.70
C SER A 259 -19.43 2.73 -5.37
N ARG A 260 -19.58 3.78 -6.20
CA ARG A 260 -18.47 4.72 -6.42
C ARG A 260 -18.17 5.36 -5.07
N ILE A 261 -17.22 4.79 -4.34
CA ILE A 261 -16.75 5.42 -3.11
C ILE A 261 -15.80 6.53 -3.55
N HIS A 262 -16.25 7.78 -3.50
CA HIS A 262 -15.35 8.93 -3.58
C HIS A 262 -14.52 8.97 -2.30
N HIS A 263 -13.34 8.39 -2.34
CA HIS A 263 -12.42 8.49 -1.21
C HIS A 263 -11.87 9.91 -1.10
N ARG A 264 -11.97 10.45 0.12
CA ARG A 264 -11.12 11.55 0.56
C ARG A 264 -9.80 10.92 1.01
N MET A 265 -8.75 11.23 0.27
CA MET A 265 -7.38 10.78 0.51
C MET A 265 -7.00 11.11 1.96
N GLN A 266 -6.67 10.09 2.75
CA GLN A 266 -6.16 10.28 4.12
C GLN A 266 -4.63 10.30 4.04
N LEU A 267 -4.07 11.49 4.21
CA LEU A 267 -2.66 11.69 4.54
C LEU A 267 -2.50 11.24 6.00
N LYS A 268 -1.64 10.24 6.26
CA LYS A 268 -1.15 9.96 7.61
C LYS A 268 0.02 10.88 7.93
#